data_AF-A0A423Y2A0-F1
#
_entry.id   AF-A0A423Y2A0-F1
#
_cell.length_a   1.000
_cell.length_b   1.000
_cell.length_c   1.000
_cell.angle_alpha   90.00
_cell.angle_beta   90.00
_cell.angle_gamma   90.00
#
_symmetry.space_group_name_H-M   'P 1'
#
loop_
_entity.id
_entity.type
_entity.pdbx_description
1 polymer ?
#
loop_
_entity_poly.entity_id
_entity_poly.type
_entity_poly.pdbx_seq_one_letter_code
_entity_poly.pdbx_strand_id
1 'polypeptide(L)'
;MPRDIIIDSVNVDSKCWVVRSGVRYRYAAEFYDGGFVATGHLDNYDLAHDLFDNNLDYANLAEHIPELDSLVTRNIRTQIENFILDMKVGDVVFTMDGRSIIPGVIKSEPYLSLDAISQNDRFCVRRTVEWGQPINRASIPITIQKSFNAYQAIFSLGNNSKEIFHWLLSFFIWEGSYYGSLRVEQPHAIKHHSLKQLSELIDRIQVLSLLIGEHVDNNLDTEFNLTFDELQRAMERFSESGELNLTVQQMLMSPGDLWLKFTSQSRAAGIAFFCALLAVSSPAASLTFVDQEYNDNIAVISEIVNANRDTIFEGIDVAGVKRQLILDAGDQNSEFVASEPTKNPDEEFPEDGEPRHVGG
;
A
#
# COMPACT_ATOMS: atom_id res chain seq x y z
N MET A 1 18.55 4.45 -12.50
CA MET A 1 19.28 4.54 -11.21
C MET A 1 18.72 3.47 -10.31
N PRO A 2 19.54 2.76 -9.52
CA PRO A 2 19.02 1.85 -8.50
C PRO A 2 18.12 2.66 -7.57
N ARG A 3 16.88 2.19 -7.38
CA ARG A 3 15.91 2.80 -6.46
C ARG A 3 15.97 2.01 -5.16
N ASP A 4 16.09 2.71 -4.05
CA ASP A 4 15.90 2.10 -2.73
C ASP A 4 14.39 1.93 -2.50
N ILE A 5 13.95 0.75 -2.12
CA ILE A 5 12.53 0.47 -1.83
C ILE A 5 12.35 0.49 -0.32
N ILE A 6 11.50 1.41 0.14
CA ILE A 6 11.19 1.56 1.56
C ILE A 6 10.02 0.62 1.91
N ILE A 7 10.18 -0.21 2.93
CA ILE A 7 9.14 -1.13 3.40
C ILE A 7 8.63 -0.64 4.74
N ASP A 8 7.31 -0.44 4.84
CA ASP A 8 6.64 -0.10 6.09
C ASP A 8 5.50 -1.09 6.36
N SER A 9 5.09 -1.14 7.63
CA SER A 9 3.88 -1.81 8.06
C SER A 9 2.69 -0.88 7.86
N VAL A 10 1.65 -1.35 7.18
CA VAL A 10 0.46 -0.57 6.86
C VAL A 10 -0.80 -1.34 7.21
N ASN A 11 -1.87 -0.65 7.59
CA ASN A 11 -3.19 -1.23 7.76
C ASN A 11 -3.95 -1.20 6.43
N VAL A 12 -4.04 -2.33 5.73
CA VAL A 12 -4.73 -2.36 4.43
C VAL A 12 -6.25 -2.18 4.54
N ASP A 13 -6.81 -2.34 5.74
CA ASP A 13 -8.22 -2.09 6.03
C ASP A 13 -8.52 -0.61 6.29
N SER A 14 -7.49 0.24 6.35
CA SER A 14 -7.67 1.70 6.41
C SER A 14 -8.49 2.20 5.23
N LYS A 15 -9.34 3.18 5.49
CA LYS A 15 -10.23 3.71 4.46
C LYS A 15 -9.43 4.60 3.52
N CYS A 16 -9.66 4.41 2.23
CA CYS A 16 -9.16 5.31 1.20
C CYS A 16 -10.27 6.28 0.79
N TRP A 17 -9.97 7.57 0.79
CA TRP A 17 -10.92 8.64 0.51
C TRP A 17 -10.50 9.44 -0.72
N VAL A 18 -11.48 10.02 -1.42
CA VAL A 18 -11.23 11.02 -2.45
C VAL A 18 -11.88 12.33 -2.01
N VAL A 19 -11.09 13.41 -2.00
CA VAL A 19 -11.57 14.78 -1.77
C VAL A 19 -11.21 15.65 -2.97
N ARG A 20 -12.23 16.10 -3.70
CA ARG A 20 -12.06 16.97 -4.87
C ARG A 20 -11.88 18.42 -4.42
N SER A 21 -10.83 19.04 -4.93
CA SER A 21 -10.47 20.44 -4.71
C SER A 21 -11.35 21.41 -5.53
N GLY A 22 -12.66 21.32 -5.33
CA GLY A 22 -13.66 22.14 -6.02
C GLY A 22 -13.98 21.70 -7.44
N VAL A 23 -14.84 22.48 -8.10
CA VAL A 23 -15.33 22.17 -9.45
C VAL A 23 -14.17 22.18 -10.45
N ARG A 24 -14.02 21.09 -11.20
CA ARG A 24 -12.91 20.88 -12.15
C ARG A 24 -11.53 21.03 -11.50
N TYR A 25 -11.40 20.67 -10.23
CA TYR A 25 -10.11 20.63 -9.52
C TYR A 25 -9.43 21.99 -9.41
N ARG A 26 -10.23 23.06 -9.39
CA ARG A 26 -9.74 24.44 -9.44
C ARG A 26 -8.71 24.72 -8.34
N TYR A 27 -8.88 24.14 -7.16
CA TYR A 27 -8.09 24.42 -5.97
C TYR A 27 -7.04 23.33 -5.66
N ALA A 28 -6.68 22.51 -6.66
CA ALA A 28 -5.78 21.38 -6.44
C ALA A 28 -4.38 21.83 -5.99
N ALA A 29 -3.88 22.95 -6.53
CA ALA A 29 -2.59 23.49 -6.15
C ALA A 29 -2.61 23.99 -4.70
N GLU A 30 -3.67 24.69 -4.29
CA GLU A 30 -3.83 25.22 -2.95
C GLU A 30 -3.96 24.11 -1.90
N PHE A 31 -4.64 23.01 -2.24
CA PHE A 31 -4.71 21.82 -1.37
C PHE A 31 -3.32 21.16 -1.23
N TYR A 32 -2.61 21.00 -2.36
CA TYR A 32 -1.30 20.36 -2.39
C TYR A 32 -0.23 21.19 -1.66
N ASP A 33 -0.03 22.43 -2.09
CA ASP A 33 0.97 23.35 -1.54
C ASP A 33 0.65 23.74 -0.09
N GLY A 34 -0.63 23.79 0.26
CA GLY A 34 -1.10 24.10 1.62
C GLY A 34 -1.09 22.90 2.57
N GLY A 35 -0.90 21.67 2.09
CA GLY A 35 -0.89 20.47 2.93
C GLY A 35 -2.24 20.19 3.60
N PHE A 36 -3.35 20.36 2.87
CA PHE A 36 -4.68 20.11 3.43
C PHE A 36 -5.69 19.59 2.41
N VAL A 37 -6.75 18.97 2.92
CA VAL A 37 -8.02 18.79 2.21
C VAL A 37 -9.11 19.58 2.91
N ALA A 38 -10.12 20.01 2.16
CA ALA A 38 -11.19 20.83 2.70
C ALA A 38 -12.53 20.58 2.00
N THR A 39 -13.62 20.94 2.68
CA THR A 39 -14.97 20.90 2.11
C THR A 39 -15.57 22.29 1.99
N GLY A 40 -16.14 22.60 0.83
CA GLY A 40 -16.90 23.84 0.60
C GLY A 40 -18.39 23.71 0.95
N HIS A 41 -18.85 22.51 1.35
CA HIS A 41 -20.27 22.28 1.66
C HIS A 41 -20.74 23.06 2.90
N LEU A 42 -19.81 23.54 3.73
CA LEU A 42 -20.08 24.22 4.98
C LEU A 42 -19.76 25.73 4.94
N ASP A 43 -19.29 26.25 3.80
CA ASP A 43 -18.84 27.65 3.68
C ASP A 43 -19.94 28.69 3.91
N ASN A 44 -21.19 28.29 3.70
CA ASN A 44 -22.37 29.17 3.84
C ASN A 44 -23.02 29.08 5.23
N TYR A 45 -22.50 28.25 6.14
CA TYR A 45 -23.04 28.09 7.48
C TYR A 45 -22.22 28.89 8.49
N ASP A 46 -22.92 29.39 9.53
CA ASP A 46 -22.27 30.10 10.62
C ASP A 46 -21.79 29.08 11.66
N LEU A 47 -20.58 28.57 11.44
CA LEU A 47 -19.98 27.54 12.30
C LEU A 47 -19.38 28.19 13.55
N ALA A 48 -19.69 27.62 14.72
CA ALA A 48 -19.06 28.02 15.98
C ALA A 48 -17.54 27.78 15.93
N HIS A 49 -16.75 28.70 16.49
CA HIS A 49 -15.27 28.62 16.40
C HIS A 49 -14.71 27.40 17.15
N ASP A 50 -15.42 26.94 18.17
CA ASP A 50 -15.14 25.78 19.02
C ASP A 50 -15.89 24.52 18.57
N LEU A 51 -16.46 24.50 17.35
CA LEU A 51 -17.26 23.37 16.85
C LEU A 51 -16.56 22.03 17.02
N PHE A 52 -15.28 21.97 16.63
CA PHE A 52 -14.47 20.75 16.66
C PHE A 52 -13.75 20.52 18.00
N ASP A 53 -13.92 21.40 18.98
CA ASP A 53 -13.51 21.15 20.36
C ASP A 53 -14.52 20.24 21.09
N ASN A 54 -15.71 20.05 20.51
CA ASN A 54 -16.74 19.15 20.99
C ASN A 54 -16.55 17.73 20.44
N ASN A 55 -16.94 16.72 21.22
CA ASN A 55 -17.05 15.34 20.73
C ASN A 55 -18.26 15.20 19.82
N LEU A 56 -18.05 15.40 18.51
CA LEU A 56 -19.09 15.28 17.50
C LEU A 56 -19.35 13.81 17.14
N ASP A 57 -20.63 13.46 16.99
CA ASP A 57 -21.08 12.16 16.49
C ASP A 57 -22.33 12.32 15.60
N TYR A 58 -22.81 11.20 15.05
CA TYR A 58 -23.99 11.20 14.17
C TYR A 58 -25.27 11.69 14.85
N ALA A 59 -25.38 11.59 16.18
CA ALA A 59 -26.56 11.96 16.92
C ALA A 59 -26.59 13.47 17.22
N ASN A 60 -25.43 14.08 17.49
CA ASN A 60 -25.33 15.48 17.91
C ASN A 60 -24.87 16.45 16.80
N LEU A 61 -24.43 15.96 15.64
CA LEU A 61 -23.92 16.82 14.55
C LEU A 61 -24.97 17.83 14.08
N ALA A 62 -26.25 17.42 13.99
CA ALA A 62 -27.34 18.30 13.59
C ALA A 62 -27.70 19.36 14.64
N GLU A 63 -27.37 19.13 15.92
CA GLU A 63 -27.55 20.14 16.98
C GLU A 63 -26.54 21.29 16.82
N HIS A 64 -25.34 20.96 16.34
CA HIS A 64 -24.25 21.92 16.13
C HIS A 64 -24.28 22.57 14.73
N ILE A 65 -24.91 21.91 13.74
CA ILE A 65 -25.13 22.43 12.39
C ILE A 65 -26.60 22.18 11.99
N PRO A 66 -27.55 23.01 12.48
CA PRO A 66 -29.00 22.81 12.27
C PRO A 66 -29.43 22.77 10.80
N GLU A 67 -28.66 23.38 9.91
CA GLU A 67 -28.92 23.42 8.48
C GLU A 67 -28.85 22.04 7.81
N LEU A 68 -28.16 21.07 8.43
CA LEU A 68 -28.05 19.69 7.94
C LEU A 68 -29.39 18.97 7.80
N ASP A 69 -30.35 19.26 8.69
CA ASP A 69 -31.67 18.59 8.69
C ASP A 69 -32.69 19.26 7.75
N SER A 70 -32.49 20.55 7.45
CA SER A 70 -33.52 21.38 6.81
C SER A 70 -33.20 21.79 5.37
N LEU A 71 -31.92 21.88 4.99
CA LEU A 71 -31.50 22.48 3.72
C LEU A 71 -30.60 21.59 2.85
N VAL A 72 -30.08 20.50 3.42
CA VAL A 72 -29.05 19.69 2.76
C VAL A 72 -29.65 18.43 2.13
N THR A 73 -29.34 18.17 0.86
CA THR A 73 -29.71 16.90 0.23
C THR A 73 -28.99 15.75 0.91
N ARG A 74 -29.62 14.56 0.98
CA ARG A 74 -29.01 13.35 1.59
C ARG A 74 -27.58 13.10 1.11
N ASN A 75 -27.30 13.31 -0.18
CA ASN A 75 -25.97 13.12 -0.75
C ASN A 75 -24.92 14.11 -0.24
N ILE A 76 -25.29 15.36 0.02
CA ILE A 76 -24.36 16.36 0.59
C ILE A 76 -24.18 16.11 2.08
N ARG A 77 -25.26 15.74 2.79
CA ARG A 77 -25.20 15.38 4.21
C ARG A 77 -24.22 14.24 4.45
N THR A 78 -24.31 13.15 3.68
CA THR A 78 -23.35 12.04 3.77
C THR A 78 -21.91 12.48 3.47
N GLN A 79 -21.69 13.45 2.57
CA GLN A 79 -20.34 13.97 2.31
C GLN A 79 -19.78 14.77 3.49
N ILE A 80 -20.63 15.54 4.17
CA ILE A 80 -20.27 16.28 5.39
C ILE A 80 -19.97 15.29 6.52
N GLU A 81 -20.86 14.33 6.76
CA GLU A 81 -20.70 13.27 7.78
C GLU A 81 -19.40 12.49 7.53
N ASN A 82 -19.14 12.07 6.28
CA ASN A 82 -17.90 11.38 5.93
C ASN A 82 -16.66 12.21 6.28
N PHE A 83 -16.68 13.51 5.98
CA PHE A 83 -15.53 14.39 6.18
C PHE A 83 -15.28 14.71 7.65
N ILE A 84 -16.34 14.94 8.43
CA ILE A 84 -16.23 15.34 9.83
C ILE A 84 -16.05 14.12 10.74
N LEU A 85 -16.80 13.04 10.51
CA LEU A 85 -16.92 11.93 11.46
C LEU A 85 -16.18 10.67 11.02
N ASP A 86 -16.21 10.31 9.74
CA ASP A 86 -15.70 9.00 9.30
C ASP A 86 -14.23 8.99 8.90
N MET A 87 -13.74 10.09 8.32
CA MET A 87 -12.34 10.27 7.98
C MET A 87 -11.53 10.41 9.26
N LYS A 88 -10.46 9.63 9.39
CA LYS A 88 -9.60 9.63 10.58
C LYS A 88 -8.17 10.01 10.24
N VAL A 89 -7.39 10.37 11.26
CA VAL A 89 -5.93 10.40 11.14
C VAL A 89 -5.43 9.03 10.64
N GLY A 90 -4.35 9.04 9.86
CA GLY A 90 -3.79 7.83 9.23
C GLY A 90 -4.52 7.36 7.97
N ASP A 91 -5.78 7.72 7.74
CA ASP A 91 -6.48 7.34 6.51
C ASP A 91 -5.79 7.91 5.26
N VAL A 92 -5.88 7.17 4.16
CA VAL A 92 -5.37 7.59 2.86
C VAL A 92 -6.39 8.51 2.20
N VAL A 93 -5.93 9.65 1.70
CA VAL A 93 -6.77 10.59 0.96
C VAL A 93 -6.16 10.93 -0.38
N PHE A 94 -7.00 11.03 -1.39
CA PHE A 94 -6.63 11.45 -2.73
C PHE A 94 -7.26 12.78 -3.07
N THR A 95 -6.45 13.68 -3.60
CA THR A 95 -6.95 14.75 -4.46
C THR A 95 -6.48 14.52 -5.89
N MET A 96 -6.94 15.35 -6.83
CA MET A 96 -6.60 15.17 -8.23
C MET A 96 -6.70 16.48 -8.97
N ASP A 97 -5.87 16.65 -9.99
CA ASP A 97 -5.96 17.74 -10.96
C ASP A 97 -6.36 17.20 -12.34
N GLY A 98 -6.30 18.01 -13.40
CA GLY A 98 -6.67 17.57 -14.75
C GLY A 98 -5.80 16.44 -15.34
N ARG A 99 -4.62 16.16 -14.80
CA ARG A 99 -3.61 15.24 -15.35
C ARG A 99 -3.16 14.15 -14.37
N SER A 100 -3.23 14.44 -13.07
CA SER A 100 -2.63 13.64 -12.01
C SER A 100 -3.62 13.35 -10.90
N ILE A 101 -3.33 12.28 -10.16
CA ILE A 101 -3.91 11.96 -8.86
C ILE A 101 -2.82 12.12 -7.82
N ILE A 102 -3.14 12.73 -6.69
CA ILE A 102 -2.20 13.05 -5.64
C ILE A 102 -2.64 12.27 -4.38
N PRO A 103 -1.92 11.21 -3.98
CA PRO A 103 -2.14 10.51 -2.73
C PRO A 103 -1.58 11.31 -1.56
N GLY A 104 -2.19 11.18 -0.39
CA GLY A 104 -1.70 11.73 0.86
C GLY A 104 -2.29 11.00 2.07
N VAL A 105 -1.80 11.35 3.24
CA VAL A 105 -2.19 10.76 4.54
C VAL A 105 -2.76 11.85 5.42
N ILE A 106 -3.93 11.60 6.03
CA ILE A 106 -4.54 12.55 6.95
C ILE A 106 -3.74 12.61 8.24
N LYS A 107 -3.36 13.82 8.66
CA LYS A 107 -2.53 14.09 9.84
C LYS A 107 -3.25 14.85 10.95
N SER A 108 -4.51 15.23 10.73
CA SER A 108 -5.29 15.91 11.77
C SER A 108 -6.77 15.53 11.76
N GLU A 109 -7.39 15.74 12.91
CA GLU A 109 -8.83 15.89 13.03
C GLU A 109 -9.34 17.14 12.28
N PRO A 110 -10.66 17.26 12.00
CA PRO A 110 -11.16 18.38 11.23
C PRO A 110 -11.06 19.65 12.06
N TYR A 111 -10.70 20.76 11.42
CA TYR A 111 -10.55 22.06 12.07
C TYR A 111 -11.11 23.18 11.20
N LEU A 112 -11.39 24.31 11.85
CA LEU A 112 -11.79 25.54 11.17
C LEU A 112 -10.55 26.37 10.80
N SER A 113 -10.45 26.75 9.54
CA SER A 113 -9.47 27.71 9.04
C SER A 113 -10.15 29.03 8.71
N LEU A 114 -9.53 30.12 9.17
CA LEU A 114 -9.96 31.49 8.86
C LEU A 114 -9.41 31.99 7.52
N ASP A 115 -8.38 31.34 6.99
CA ASP A 115 -7.73 31.72 5.74
C ASP A 115 -8.61 31.29 4.57
N ALA A 116 -9.21 32.22 3.84
CA ALA A 116 -10.00 31.86 2.66
C ALA A 116 -9.08 31.42 1.50
N ILE A 117 -9.43 30.33 0.80
CA ILE A 117 -8.70 29.89 -0.41
C ILE A 117 -8.84 30.92 -1.54
N SER A 118 -10.02 31.53 -1.66
CA SER A 118 -10.27 32.59 -2.65
C SER A 118 -11.25 33.63 -2.12
N GLN A 119 -11.48 34.70 -2.89
CA GLN A 119 -12.45 35.73 -2.53
C GLN A 119 -13.90 35.22 -2.44
N ASN A 120 -14.24 34.14 -3.15
CA ASN A 120 -15.60 33.63 -3.26
C ASN A 120 -15.81 32.28 -2.57
N ASP A 121 -14.75 31.49 -2.41
CA ASP A 121 -14.80 30.16 -1.81
C ASP A 121 -13.81 30.11 -0.63
N ARG A 122 -14.31 29.78 0.58
CA ARG A 122 -13.53 29.86 1.82
C ARG A 122 -12.86 28.53 2.14
N PHE A 123 -13.58 27.42 1.94
CA PHE A 123 -13.19 26.08 2.36
C PHE A 123 -12.76 26.08 3.83
N CYS A 124 -13.68 26.50 4.69
CA CYS A 124 -13.39 26.80 6.09
C CYS A 124 -13.14 25.55 6.93
N VAL A 125 -13.70 24.39 6.57
CA VAL A 125 -13.47 23.13 7.30
C VAL A 125 -12.41 22.30 6.58
N ARG A 126 -11.29 22.05 7.27
CA ARG A 126 -10.10 21.42 6.72
C ARG A 126 -9.60 20.25 7.56
N ARG A 127 -8.75 19.42 6.94
CA ARG A 127 -7.88 18.45 7.60
C ARG A 127 -6.48 18.60 7.03
N THR A 128 -5.47 18.53 7.88
CA THR A 128 -4.06 18.55 7.47
C THR A 128 -3.72 17.23 6.81
N VAL A 129 -2.99 17.31 5.71
CA VAL A 129 -2.59 16.17 4.90
C VAL A 129 -1.12 16.29 4.57
N GLU A 130 -0.40 15.19 4.76
CA GLU A 130 0.93 15.03 4.21
C GLU A 130 0.80 14.37 2.85
N TRP A 131 1.21 15.08 1.79
CA TRP A 131 1.04 14.63 0.42
C TRP A 131 2.26 13.83 -0.06
N GLY A 132 2.00 12.79 -0.84
CA GLY A 132 2.99 12.12 -1.64
C GLY A 132 3.15 12.73 -3.03
N GLN A 133 3.92 12.06 -3.88
CA GLN A 133 4.19 12.53 -5.24
C GLN A 133 2.95 12.43 -6.14
N PRO A 134 2.66 13.45 -6.99
CA PRO A 134 1.61 13.36 -7.99
C PRO A 134 1.85 12.24 -9.01
N ILE A 135 0.84 11.40 -9.23
CA ILE A 135 0.88 10.26 -10.14
C ILE A 135 0.05 10.57 -11.38
N ASN A 136 0.59 10.28 -12.57
CA ASN A 136 -0.12 10.50 -13.83
C ASN A 136 -1.39 9.62 -13.90
N ARG A 137 -2.52 10.20 -14.30
CA ARG A 137 -3.78 9.45 -14.46
C ARG A 137 -3.70 8.28 -15.46
N ALA A 138 -2.80 8.36 -16.43
CA ALA A 138 -2.58 7.30 -17.41
C ALA A 138 -1.92 6.05 -16.82
N SER A 139 -1.26 6.15 -15.67
CA SER A 139 -0.58 5.03 -15.01
C SER A 139 -1.42 4.37 -13.90
N ILE A 140 -2.68 4.78 -13.72
CA ILE A 140 -3.60 4.17 -12.75
C ILE A 140 -4.00 2.79 -13.24
N PRO A 141 -3.91 1.74 -12.40
CA PRO A 141 -4.41 0.41 -12.72
C PRO A 141 -5.89 0.44 -13.12
N ILE A 142 -6.22 -0.33 -14.16
CA ILE A 142 -7.58 -0.39 -14.72
C ILE A 142 -8.61 -0.83 -13.66
N THR A 143 -8.19 -1.66 -12.69
CA THR A 143 -8.99 -2.13 -11.55
C THR A 143 -9.61 -0.99 -10.74
N ILE A 144 -8.81 0.04 -10.43
CA ILE A 144 -9.21 1.15 -9.56
C ILE A 144 -9.54 2.43 -10.33
N GLN A 145 -9.21 2.50 -11.62
CA GLN A 145 -9.43 3.68 -12.45
C GLN A 145 -10.89 4.16 -12.45
N LYS A 146 -11.86 3.23 -12.47
CA LYS A 146 -13.29 3.57 -12.44
C LYS A 146 -13.70 4.25 -11.14
N SER A 147 -13.05 3.90 -10.02
CA SER A 147 -13.37 4.43 -8.70
C SER A 147 -13.09 5.93 -8.61
N PHE A 148 -12.13 6.46 -9.39
CA PHE A 148 -11.82 7.90 -9.44
C PHE A 148 -12.74 8.74 -10.34
N ASN A 149 -13.68 8.11 -11.07
CA ASN A 149 -14.59 8.82 -11.97
C ASN A 149 -15.86 9.36 -11.30
N ALA A 150 -16.10 9.05 -10.02
CA ALA A 150 -17.29 9.50 -9.31
C ALA A 150 -17.30 11.02 -9.12
N TYR A 151 -18.40 11.70 -9.48
CA TYR A 151 -18.52 13.16 -9.46
C TYR A 151 -18.71 13.78 -8.06
N GLN A 152 -18.88 12.96 -7.02
CA GLN A 152 -19.01 13.44 -5.65
C GLN A 152 -17.73 14.16 -5.21
N ALA A 153 -17.88 15.18 -4.37
CA ALA A 153 -16.74 15.93 -3.86
C ALA A 153 -15.95 15.09 -2.84
N ILE A 154 -16.66 14.29 -2.03
CA ILE A 154 -16.08 13.47 -0.97
C ILE A 154 -16.68 12.07 -1.05
N PHE A 155 -15.86 11.04 -1.19
CA PHE A 155 -16.33 9.66 -1.20
C PHE A 155 -15.24 8.67 -0.81
N SER A 156 -15.63 7.53 -0.25
CA SER A 156 -14.72 6.41 0.01
C SER A 156 -14.53 5.56 -1.24
N LEU A 157 -13.33 5.03 -1.43
CA LEU A 157 -13.00 4.03 -2.46
C LEU A 157 -13.45 2.61 -2.05
N GLY A 158 -14.08 2.46 -0.88
CA GLY A 158 -14.67 1.22 -0.40
C GLY A 158 -13.63 0.12 -0.15
N ASN A 159 -13.99 -1.12 -0.46
CA ASN A 159 -13.15 -2.30 -0.24
C ASN A 159 -11.90 -2.38 -1.15
N ASN A 160 -11.62 -1.36 -1.95
CA ASN A 160 -10.47 -1.35 -2.88
C ASN A 160 -9.16 -0.88 -2.21
N SER A 161 -9.13 -0.72 -0.89
CA SER A 161 -7.95 -0.22 -0.16
C SER A 161 -6.72 -1.08 -0.43
N LYS A 162 -6.87 -2.41 -0.45
CA LYS A 162 -5.76 -3.32 -0.72
C LYS A 162 -5.11 -3.10 -2.09
N GLU A 163 -5.92 -2.94 -3.14
CA GLU A 163 -5.46 -2.66 -4.50
C GLU A 163 -4.77 -1.30 -4.59
N ILE A 164 -5.24 -0.32 -3.81
CA ILE A 164 -4.61 0.98 -3.70
C ILE A 164 -3.23 0.87 -3.04
N PHE A 165 -3.10 0.11 -1.96
CA PHE A 165 -1.80 -0.11 -1.32
C PHE A 165 -0.82 -0.82 -2.26
N HIS A 166 -1.26 -1.86 -2.97
CA HIS A 166 -0.42 -2.49 -4.00
C HIS A 166 -0.03 -1.57 -5.15
N TRP A 167 -0.82 -0.53 -5.44
CA TRP A 167 -0.52 0.47 -6.45
C TRP A 167 0.46 1.55 -5.96
N LEU A 168 0.34 1.97 -4.70
CA LEU A 168 1.19 3.03 -4.13
C LEU A 168 2.51 2.49 -3.57
N LEU A 169 2.53 1.22 -3.17
CA LEU A 169 3.62 0.54 -2.49
C LEU A 169 4.09 -0.65 -3.32
N SER A 170 5.40 -0.74 -3.57
CA SER A 170 6.00 -1.94 -4.20
C SER A 170 5.94 -3.13 -3.25
N PHE A 171 6.36 -2.92 -2.00
CA PHE A 171 6.44 -3.91 -0.93
C PHE A 171 5.95 -3.30 0.38
N PHE A 172 5.19 -4.06 1.17
CA PHE A 172 4.68 -3.63 2.48
C PHE A 172 4.28 -4.82 3.36
N ILE A 173 4.15 -4.58 4.66
CA ILE A 173 3.79 -5.61 5.66
C ILE A 173 2.41 -5.27 6.25
N TRP A 174 1.59 -6.29 6.50
CA TRP A 174 0.36 -6.14 7.28
C TRP A 174 0.00 -7.48 7.93
N GLU A 175 -0.25 -7.48 9.25
CA GLU A 175 -0.65 -8.64 10.06
C GLU A 175 0.18 -9.92 9.75
N GLY A 176 1.51 -9.83 9.89
CA GLY A 176 2.42 -10.96 9.64
C GLY A 176 2.43 -11.47 8.19
N SER A 177 1.88 -10.68 7.26
CA SER A 177 1.87 -10.98 5.83
C SER A 177 2.71 -9.98 5.05
N TYR A 178 3.46 -10.49 4.09
CA TYR A 178 4.42 -9.80 3.25
C TYR A 178 3.82 -9.65 1.85
N TYR A 179 3.57 -8.41 1.44
CA TYR A 179 2.89 -8.11 0.19
C TYR A 179 3.87 -7.64 -0.88
N GLY A 180 3.83 -8.31 -2.03
CA GLY A 180 4.71 -8.07 -3.17
C GLY A 180 3.96 -7.59 -4.41
N SER A 181 4.33 -6.45 -4.98
CA SER A 181 3.81 -5.98 -6.26
C SER A 181 4.88 -6.11 -7.36
N LEU A 182 4.58 -6.88 -8.40
CA LEU A 182 5.37 -6.93 -9.64
C LEU A 182 4.55 -6.37 -10.79
N ARG A 183 5.22 -5.74 -11.75
CA ARG A 183 4.60 -5.12 -12.91
C ARG A 183 5.07 -5.79 -14.19
N VAL A 184 4.12 -6.09 -15.09
CA VAL A 184 4.34 -6.77 -16.37
C VAL A 184 3.98 -5.83 -17.51
N GLU A 185 4.99 -5.25 -18.17
CA GLU A 185 4.88 -4.20 -19.20
C GLU A 185 5.02 -4.74 -20.64
N GLN A 186 4.38 -5.86 -20.95
CA GLN A 186 4.35 -6.41 -22.30
C GLN A 186 3.49 -5.60 -23.30
N PRO A 187 4.05 -5.16 -24.44
CA PRO A 187 3.27 -4.51 -25.48
C PRO A 187 2.34 -5.47 -26.25
N HIS A 188 2.45 -6.79 -26.06
CA HIS A 188 1.72 -7.83 -26.80
C HIS A 188 1.11 -8.88 -25.86
N ALA A 189 0.31 -9.79 -26.41
CA ALA A 189 -0.28 -10.88 -25.63
C ALA A 189 0.81 -11.74 -24.94
N ILE A 190 0.59 -12.01 -23.65
CA ILE A 190 1.53 -12.78 -22.83
C ILE A 190 1.48 -14.25 -23.21
N LYS A 191 2.64 -14.82 -23.51
CA LYS A 191 2.79 -16.26 -23.76
C LYS A 191 2.56 -17.03 -22.47
N HIS A 192 1.68 -18.02 -22.52
CA HIS A 192 1.41 -18.93 -21.39
C HIS A 192 2.67 -19.59 -20.82
N HIS A 193 3.64 -19.92 -21.68
CA HIS A 193 4.90 -20.52 -21.23
C HIS A 193 5.68 -19.62 -20.26
N SER A 194 5.75 -18.31 -20.55
CA SER A 194 6.45 -17.33 -19.72
C SER A 194 5.73 -17.10 -18.39
N LEU A 195 4.39 -17.15 -18.39
CA LEU A 195 3.59 -17.10 -17.16
C LEU A 195 3.83 -18.34 -16.29
N LYS A 196 3.82 -19.54 -16.89
CA LYS A 196 4.13 -20.78 -16.16
C LYS A 196 5.52 -20.71 -15.51
N GLN A 197 6.52 -20.21 -16.23
CA GLN A 197 7.87 -20.05 -15.69
C GLN A 197 7.94 -19.01 -14.57
N LEU A 198 7.17 -17.93 -14.66
CA LEU A 198 7.06 -16.94 -13.58
C LEU A 198 6.40 -17.54 -12.34
N SER A 199 5.31 -18.28 -12.49
CA SER A 199 4.64 -18.96 -11.38
C SER A 199 5.56 -19.95 -10.69
N GLU A 200 6.24 -20.81 -11.46
CA GLU A 200 7.24 -21.74 -10.93
C GLU A 200 8.36 -21.01 -10.15
N LEU A 201 8.84 -19.89 -10.71
CA LEU A 201 9.88 -19.09 -10.06
C LEU A 201 9.39 -18.51 -8.72
N ILE A 202 8.14 -18.04 -8.67
CA ILE A 202 7.52 -17.49 -7.46
C ILE A 202 7.32 -18.59 -6.39
N ASP A 203 6.93 -19.80 -6.78
CA ASP A 203 6.81 -20.93 -5.85
C ASP A 203 8.17 -21.28 -5.24
N ARG A 204 9.23 -21.30 -6.06
CA ARG A 204 10.61 -21.53 -5.57
C ARG A 204 11.11 -20.43 -4.65
N ILE A 205 10.72 -19.18 -4.91
CA ILE A 205 11.02 -18.05 -4.02
C ILE A 205 10.37 -18.28 -2.65
N GLN A 206 9.10 -18.70 -2.61
CA GLN A 206 8.43 -19.02 -1.34
C GLN A 206 9.19 -20.12 -0.59
N VAL A 207 9.57 -21.20 -1.28
CA VAL A 207 10.26 -22.34 -0.66
C VAL A 207 11.63 -21.94 -0.11
N LEU A 208 12.43 -21.19 -0.88
CA LEU A 208 13.70 -20.67 -0.38
C LEU A 208 13.48 -19.81 0.86
N SER A 209 12.46 -18.94 0.84
CA SER A 209 12.17 -18.03 1.94
C SER A 209 11.85 -18.79 3.23
N LEU A 210 11.05 -19.85 3.15
CA LEU A 210 10.74 -20.71 4.29
C LEU A 210 11.99 -21.43 4.81
N LEU A 211 12.84 -21.97 3.92
CA LEU A 211 14.08 -22.63 4.34
C LEU A 211 15.07 -21.67 5.00
N ILE A 212 15.18 -20.44 4.50
CA ILE A 212 16.02 -19.40 5.12
C ILE A 212 15.46 -19.04 6.50
N GLY A 213 14.13 -18.90 6.63
CA GLY A 213 13.48 -18.71 7.92
C GLY A 213 13.81 -19.82 8.91
N GLU A 214 13.63 -21.08 8.52
CA GLU A 214 14.02 -22.24 9.34
C GLU A 214 15.50 -22.19 9.72
N HIS A 215 16.37 -21.76 8.81
CA HIS A 215 17.81 -21.75 9.05
C HIS A 215 18.24 -20.65 10.04
N VAL A 216 17.77 -19.43 9.81
CA VAL A 216 18.12 -18.25 10.61
C VAL A 216 17.48 -18.32 12.00
N ASP A 217 16.20 -18.68 12.09
CA ASP A 217 15.49 -18.72 13.37
C ASP A 217 16.05 -19.80 14.31
N ASN A 218 16.61 -20.88 13.75
CA ASN A 218 17.28 -21.93 14.52
C ASN A 218 18.76 -21.64 14.83
N ASN A 219 19.27 -20.44 14.49
CA ASN A 219 20.67 -20.02 14.71
C ASN A 219 21.69 -21.05 14.19
N LEU A 220 21.47 -21.58 12.99
CA LEU A 220 22.38 -22.55 12.39
C LEU A 220 23.63 -21.82 11.85
N ASP A 221 24.77 -21.98 12.52
CA ASP A 221 26.07 -21.35 12.19
C ASP A 221 26.72 -21.82 10.86
N THR A 222 26.00 -22.51 9.99
CA THR A 222 26.56 -23.13 8.77
C THR A 222 26.19 -22.35 7.53
N GLU A 223 27.14 -22.25 6.59
CA GLU A 223 26.91 -21.73 5.24
C GLU A 223 25.68 -22.39 4.60
N PHE A 224 24.64 -21.59 4.31
CA PHE A 224 23.39 -22.09 3.73
C PHE A 224 23.50 -22.16 2.21
N ASN A 225 23.87 -23.32 1.69
CA ASN A 225 23.95 -23.61 0.26
C ASN A 225 23.02 -24.76 -0.09
N LEU A 226 22.01 -24.45 -0.89
CA LEU A 226 20.92 -25.33 -1.29
C LEU A 226 21.21 -25.95 -2.65
N THR A 227 21.10 -27.26 -2.74
CA THR A 227 21.09 -27.98 -4.02
C THR A 227 19.69 -28.02 -4.63
N PHE A 228 19.59 -28.22 -5.94
CA PHE A 228 18.28 -28.28 -6.61
C PHE A 228 17.42 -29.45 -6.13
N ASP A 229 18.03 -30.59 -5.80
CA ASP A 229 17.33 -31.75 -5.24
C ASP A 229 16.75 -31.46 -3.84
N GLU A 230 17.49 -30.71 -3.00
CA GLU A 230 16.98 -30.26 -1.71
C GLU A 230 15.85 -29.26 -1.84
N LEU A 231 15.93 -28.34 -2.81
CA LEU A 231 14.84 -27.42 -3.14
C LEU A 231 13.58 -28.20 -3.53
N GLN A 232 13.69 -29.19 -4.43
CA GLN A 232 12.56 -29.99 -4.87
C GLN A 232 11.95 -30.82 -3.72
N ARG A 233 12.78 -31.44 -2.87
CA ARG A 233 12.31 -32.14 -1.66
C ARG A 233 11.60 -31.19 -0.70
N ALA A 234 12.09 -29.96 -0.53
CA ALA A 234 11.45 -28.95 0.30
C ALA A 234 10.10 -28.49 -0.30
N MET A 235 10.00 -28.35 -1.62
CA MET A 235 8.73 -28.06 -2.30
C MET A 235 7.67 -29.12 -2.00
N GLU A 236 8.03 -30.40 -2.12
CA GLU A 236 7.12 -31.52 -1.81
C GLU A 236 6.72 -31.49 -0.32
N ARG A 237 7.70 -31.36 0.59
CA ARG A 237 7.47 -31.29 2.05
C ARG A 237 6.50 -30.16 2.41
N PHE A 238 6.76 -28.93 1.95
CA PHE A 238 5.93 -27.76 2.28
C PHE A 238 4.56 -27.81 1.60
N SER A 239 4.45 -28.47 0.44
CA SER A 239 3.15 -28.71 -0.19
C SER A 239 2.31 -29.68 0.63
N GLU A 240 2.92 -30.75 1.16
CA GLU A 240 2.22 -31.77 1.97
C GLU A 240 1.82 -31.24 3.35
N SER A 241 2.63 -30.38 3.96
CA SER A 241 2.33 -29.73 5.25
C SER A 241 1.35 -28.56 5.13
N GLY A 242 1.09 -28.06 3.92
CA GLY A 242 0.23 -26.90 3.67
C GLY A 242 0.89 -25.56 3.96
N GLU A 243 2.22 -25.51 4.04
CA GLU A 243 3.00 -24.29 4.29
C GLU A 243 3.19 -23.44 3.01
N LEU A 244 2.95 -24.01 1.83
CA LEU A 244 2.84 -23.27 0.56
C LEU A 244 1.53 -22.48 0.50
N ASN A 245 1.50 -21.37 1.24
CA ASN A 245 0.33 -20.50 1.40
C ASN A 245 0.33 -19.22 0.54
N LEU A 246 1.28 -19.07 -0.39
CA LEU A 246 1.38 -17.85 -1.20
C LEU A 246 0.14 -17.74 -2.08
N THR A 247 -0.50 -16.58 -2.03
CA THR A 247 -1.63 -16.28 -2.90
C THR A 247 -1.25 -15.21 -3.91
N VAL A 248 -1.83 -15.35 -5.11
CA VAL A 248 -1.50 -14.52 -6.26
C VAL A 248 -2.78 -13.96 -6.88
N GLN A 249 -2.84 -12.65 -7.06
CA GLN A 249 -3.88 -11.98 -7.84
C GLN A 249 -3.24 -11.40 -9.10
N GLN A 250 -3.76 -11.78 -10.27
CA GLN A 250 -3.19 -11.42 -11.57
C GLN A 250 -4.24 -10.75 -12.46
N MET A 251 -3.89 -9.61 -13.06
CA MET A 251 -4.60 -9.10 -14.22
C MET A 251 -3.94 -9.65 -15.49
N LEU A 252 -4.64 -10.53 -16.22
CA LEU A 252 -4.12 -11.24 -17.41
C LEU A 252 -3.89 -10.35 -18.65
N MET A 253 -4.04 -9.02 -18.51
CA MET A 253 -3.91 -8.05 -19.58
C MET A 253 -2.66 -7.22 -19.32
N SER A 254 -1.87 -6.93 -20.36
CA SER A 254 -0.68 -6.08 -20.22
C SER A 254 -0.97 -4.64 -20.70
N PRO A 255 -0.51 -3.59 -19.99
CA PRO A 255 0.20 -3.65 -18.71
C PRO A 255 -0.68 -4.20 -17.58
N GLY A 256 -0.08 -5.04 -16.74
CA GLY A 256 -0.78 -5.76 -15.69
C GLY A 256 0.06 -5.87 -14.42
N ASP A 257 -0.63 -5.81 -13.29
CA ASP A 257 -0.03 -5.96 -11.98
C ASP A 257 -0.21 -7.39 -11.47
N LEU A 258 0.83 -7.88 -10.82
CA LEU A 258 0.88 -9.15 -10.11
C LEU A 258 1.04 -8.86 -8.63
N TRP A 259 0.01 -9.17 -7.87
CA TRP A 259 0.02 -8.96 -6.43
C TRP A 259 0.18 -10.29 -5.71
N LEU A 260 1.18 -10.34 -4.85
CA LEU A 260 1.59 -11.50 -4.07
C LEU A 260 1.31 -11.23 -2.60
N LYS A 261 0.77 -12.22 -1.90
CA LYS A 261 0.69 -12.24 -0.44
C LYS A 261 1.33 -13.51 0.06
N PHE A 262 2.40 -13.36 0.82
CA PHE A 262 3.05 -14.43 1.57
C PHE A 262 2.77 -14.25 3.06
N THR A 263 2.40 -15.30 3.78
CA THR A 263 2.16 -15.19 5.23
C THR A 263 3.13 -16.11 5.96
N SER A 264 3.87 -15.56 6.92
CA SER A 264 4.86 -16.33 7.69
C SER A 264 4.99 -15.75 9.08
N GLN A 265 5.16 -16.64 10.07
CA GLN A 265 5.49 -16.27 11.45
C GLN A 265 6.99 -15.94 11.59
N SER A 266 7.82 -16.39 10.64
CA SER A 266 9.25 -16.09 10.61
C SER A 266 9.50 -14.76 9.92
N ARG A 267 10.05 -13.80 10.66
CA ARG A 267 10.50 -12.51 10.11
C ARG A 267 11.62 -12.70 9.09
N ALA A 268 12.54 -13.63 9.35
CA ALA A 268 13.62 -13.96 8.42
C ALA A 268 13.07 -14.49 7.09
N ALA A 269 12.05 -15.36 7.11
CA ALA A 269 11.40 -15.82 5.88
C ALA A 269 10.74 -14.67 5.10
N GLY A 270 10.08 -13.74 5.78
CA GLY A 270 9.47 -12.57 5.14
C GLY A 270 10.49 -11.65 4.46
N ILE A 271 11.60 -11.36 5.14
CA ILE A 271 12.72 -10.58 4.57
C ILE A 271 13.31 -11.30 3.37
N ALA A 272 13.54 -12.62 3.47
CA ALA A 272 14.06 -13.44 2.38
C ALA A 272 13.15 -13.41 1.15
N PHE A 273 11.83 -13.44 1.37
CA PHE A 273 10.83 -13.35 0.30
C PHE A 273 10.95 -12.04 -0.48
N PHE A 274 11.04 -10.88 0.19
CA PHE A 274 11.24 -9.60 -0.49
C PHE A 274 12.59 -9.51 -1.20
N CYS A 275 13.67 -9.96 -0.57
CA CYS A 275 15.01 -9.97 -1.17
C CYS A 275 15.04 -10.79 -2.47
N ALA A 276 14.44 -11.99 -2.45
CA ALA A 276 14.38 -12.88 -3.59
C ALA A 276 13.49 -12.35 -4.72
N LEU A 277 12.32 -11.77 -4.40
CA LEU A 277 11.48 -11.08 -5.37
C LEU A 277 12.24 -9.92 -6.04
N LEU A 278 13.01 -9.15 -5.27
CA LEU A 278 13.78 -8.02 -5.80
C LEU A 278 14.90 -8.47 -6.73
N ALA A 279 15.63 -9.54 -6.38
CA ALA A 279 16.67 -10.13 -7.22
C ALA A 279 16.13 -10.66 -8.57
N VAL A 280 14.86 -11.06 -8.59
CA VAL A 280 14.15 -11.50 -9.79
C VAL A 280 13.54 -10.34 -10.58
N SER A 281 13.15 -9.24 -9.95
CA SER A 281 12.40 -8.18 -10.61
C SER A 281 13.23 -6.97 -11.04
N SER A 282 14.38 -6.67 -10.44
CA SER A 282 15.15 -5.45 -10.76
C SER A 282 16.66 -5.70 -10.87
N PRO A 283 17.42 -4.94 -11.69
CA PRO A 283 18.87 -5.15 -11.85
C PRO A 283 19.74 -4.72 -10.66
N ALA A 284 19.23 -4.03 -9.65
CA ALA A 284 19.78 -3.88 -8.29
C ALA A 284 18.96 -2.78 -7.61
N ALA A 285 18.18 -3.15 -6.62
CA ALA A 285 17.51 -2.26 -5.70
C ALA A 285 17.85 -2.77 -4.29
N SER A 286 18.03 -1.85 -3.35
CA SER A 286 18.12 -2.19 -1.93
C SER A 286 16.72 -2.15 -1.33
N LEU A 287 16.57 -2.86 -0.23
CA LEU A 287 15.40 -2.83 0.62
C LEU A 287 15.79 -2.13 1.90
N THR A 288 14.98 -1.18 2.35
CA THR A 288 15.15 -0.51 3.63
C THR A 288 13.83 -0.59 4.38
N PHE A 289 13.83 -1.22 5.55
CA PHE A 289 12.63 -1.26 6.39
C PHE A 289 12.58 -0.03 7.30
N VAL A 290 11.39 0.53 7.49
CA VAL A 290 11.18 1.62 8.46
C VAL A 290 11.42 1.13 9.89
N ASP A 291 10.96 -0.09 10.18
CA ASP A 291 11.25 -0.78 11.43
C ASP A 291 12.70 -1.32 11.43
N GLN A 292 13.48 -0.90 12.43
CA GLN A 292 14.90 -1.25 12.54
C GLN A 292 15.12 -2.73 12.82
N GLU A 293 14.20 -3.43 13.47
CA GLU A 293 14.37 -4.86 13.77
C GLU A 293 14.47 -5.72 12.51
N TYR A 294 13.81 -5.30 11.43
CA TYR A 294 13.90 -5.99 10.13
C TYR A 294 15.23 -5.75 9.41
N ASN A 295 15.92 -4.65 9.73
CA ASN A 295 17.19 -4.30 9.08
C ASN A 295 18.38 -5.07 9.64
N ASP A 296 18.30 -5.61 10.86
CA ASP A 296 19.43 -6.31 11.51
C ASP A 296 19.91 -7.54 10.73
N ASN A 297 18.98 -8.30 10.14
CA ASN A 297 19.28 -9.54 9.43
C ASN A 297 19.33 -9.41 7.90
N ILE A 298 19.04 -8.22 7.36
CA ILE A 298 18.82 -8.04 5.92
C ILE A 298 20.07 -8.37 5.09
N ALA A 299 21.26 -8.00 5.58
CA ALA A 299 22.51 -8.21 4.87
C ALA A 299 22.82 -9.72 4.77
N VAL A 300 22.72 -10.43 5.89
CA VAL A 300 22.95 -11.89 5.96
C VAL A 300 21.93 -12.63 5.08
N ILE A 301 20.65 -12.30 5.20
CA ILE A 301 19.59 -12.93 4.39
C ILE A 301 19.79 -12.63 2.90
N SER A 302 20.16 -11.40 2.54
CA SER A 302 20.45 -11.05 1.14
C SER A 302 21.63 -11.82 0.59
N GLU A 303 22.69 -12.04 1.37
CA GLU A 303 23.83 -12.87 0.97
C GLU A 303 23.40 -14.33 0.72
N ILE A 304 22.60 -14.90 1.62
CA ILE A 304 22.07 -16.26 1.46
C ILE A 304 21.19 -16.36 0.21
N VAL A 305 20.29 -15.41 -0.03
CA VAL A 305 19.44 -15.38 -1.24
C VAL A 305 20.29 -15.30 -2.50
N ASN A 306 21.35 -14.47 -2.50
CA ASN A 306 22.24 -14.32 -3.64
C ASN A 306 23.07 -15.59 -3.91
N ALA A 307 23.55 -16.26 -2.86
CA ALA A 307 24.30 -17.52 -2.97
C ALA A 307 23.46 -18.64 -3.59
N ASN A 308 22.15 -18.66 -3.32
CA ASN A 308 21.22 -19.70 -3.76
C ASN A 308 20.45 -19.34 -5.05
N ARG A 309 20.79 -18.20 -5.67
CA ARG A 309 20.09 -17.68 -6.86
C ARG A 309 20.09 -18.65 -8.03
N ASP A 310 21.25 -19.23 -8.33
CA ASP A 310 21.40 -20.14 -9.48
C ASP A 310 20.57 -21.41 -9.29
N THR A 311 20.49 -21.94 -8.07
CA THR A 311 19.65 -23.10 -7.71
C THR A 311 18.17 -22.83 -7.99
N ILE A 312 17.66 -21.65 -7.61
CA ILE A 312 16.27 -21.27 -7.91
C ILE A 312 16.05 -21.20 -9.42
N PHE A 313 17.04 -20.70 -10.17
CA PHE A 313 16.92 -20.46 -11.61
C PHE A 313 17.13 -21.71 -12.46
N GLU A 314 17.56 -22.82 -11.86
CA GLU A 314 17.87 -24.06 -12.56
C GLU A 314 16.66 -24.55 -13.39
N GLY A 315 16.84 -24.67 -14.71
CA GLY A 315 15.79 -25.09 -15.64
C GLY A 315 14.74 -24.01 -15.98
N ILE A 316 14.90 -22.77 -15.50
CA ILE A 316 14.02 -21.63 -15.82
C ILE A 316 14.76 -20.62 -16.69
N ASP A 317 14.16 -20.22 -17.82
CA ASP A 317 14.69 -19.13 -18.65
C ASP A 317 14.35 -17.76 -18.04
N VAL A 318 14.94 -17.43 -16.89
CA VAL A 318 14.65 -16.18 -16.15
C VAL A 318 14.96 -14.95 -17.01
N ALA A 319 16.02 -14.98 -17.81
CA ALA A 319 16.35 -13.89 -18.72
C ALA A 319 15.27 -13.72 -19.81
N GLY A 320 14.75 -14.82 -20.34
CA GLY A 320 13.60 -14.84 -21.24
C GLY A 320 12.33 -14.34 -20.56
N VAL A 321 12.03 -14.77 -19.35
CA VAL A 321 10.87 -14.30 -18.56
C VAL A 321 10.97 -12.79 -18.33
N LYS A 322 12.08 -12.28 -17.79
CA LYS A 322 12.29 -10.85 -17.56
C LYS A 322 12.15 -10.03 -18.85
N ARG A 323 12.82 -10.45 -19.93
CA ARG A 323 12.79 -9.73 -21.21
C ARG A 323 11.42 -9.80 -21.88
N GLN A 324 10.79 -10.96 -21.86
CA GLN A 324 9.50 -11.14 -22.50
C GLN A 324 8.48 -10.38 -21.70
N LEU A 325 8.33 -10.64 -20.40
CA LEU A 325 7.31 -10.02 -19.55
C LEU A 325 7.55 -8.52 -19.30
N ILE A 326 8.80 -8.04 -19.47
CA ILE A 326 9.22 -6.72 -19.00
C ILE A 326 8.81 -6.61 -17.52
N LEU A 327 9.38 -7.53 -16.74
CA LEU A 327 9.06 -7.74 -15.34
C LEU A 327 9.91 -6.79 -14.50
N ASP A 328 9.24 -5.89 -13.79
CA ASP A 328 9.86 -4.97 -12.85
C ASP A 328 9.15 -5.05 -11.48
N ALA A 329 9.80 -4.60 -10.42
CA ALA A 329 9.10 -4.32 -9.17
C ALA A 329 8.06 -3.22 -9.43
N GLY A 330 6.93 -3.25 -8.72
CA GLY A 330 5.94 -2.19 -8.79
C GLY A 330 6.56 -0.82 -8.51
N ASP A 331 6.00 0.26 -9.07
CA ASP A 331 6.45 1.60 -8.71
C ASP A 331 6.07 1.92 -7.25
N GLN A 332 6.93 2.66 -6.55
CA GLN A 332 6.66 3.16 -5.20
C GLN A 332 6.55 4.68 -5.22
N ASN A 333 5.52 5.20 -4.54
CA ASN A 333 5.47 6.61 -4.19
C ASN A 333 6.25 6.85 -2.90
N SER A 334 7.54 7.13 -3.01
CA SER A 334 8.45 7.22 -1.86
C SER A 334 8.05 8.27 -0.82
N GLU A 335 7.48 9.41 -1.25
CA GLU A 335 6.99 10.43 -0.32
C GLU A 335 5.72 10.00 0.40
N PHE A 336 4.83 9.27 -0.29
CA PHE A 336 3.67 8.67 0.37
C PHE A 336 4.10 7.65 1.43
N VAL A 337 5.13 6.83 1.17
CA VAL A 337 5.67 5.90 2.18
C VAL A 337 6.27 6.66 3.36
N ALA A 338 7.08 7.69 3.09
CA ALA A 338 7.69 8.52 4.11
C ALA A 338 6.66 9.26 4.98
N SER A 339 5.46 9.51 4.44
CA SER A 339 4.33 10.08 5.18
C SER A 339 3.64 9.10 6.12
N GLU A 340 4.18 7.90 6.34
CA GLU A 340 3.69 6.91 7.33
C GLU A 340 2.18 6.67 7.21
N PRO A 341 1.73 6.09 6.08
CA PRO A 341 0.32 5.87 5.85
C PRO A 341 -0.23 4.92 6.89
N THR A 342 -1.48 5.13 7.31
CA THR A 342 -2.21 4.28 8.25
C THR A 342 -1.70 4.26 9.68
N LYS A 343 -0.66 5.03 10.02
CA LYS A 343 -0.23 5.21 11.42
C LYS A 343 -1.11 6.25 12.10
N ASN A 344 -1.80 5.82 13.17
CA ASN A 344 -2.45 6.71 14.12
C ASN A 344 -1.50 6.99 15.29
N PRO A 345 -1.43 8.24 15.80
CA PRO A 345 -0.65 8.55 16.99
C PRO A 345 -1.03 7.72 18.22
N ASP A 346 -2.30 7.26 18.25
CA ASP A 346 -2.90 6.54 19.38
C ASP A 346 -3.05 5.02 19.14
N GLU A 347 -2.77 4.53 17.93
CA GLU A 347 -2.71 3.08 17.65
C GLU A 347 -1.25 2.65 17.60
N GLU A 348 -0.75 2.16 18.73
CA GLU A 348 0.41 1.25 18.71
C GLU A 348 -0.02 0.04 17.86
N PHE A 349 0.55 -0.08 16.65
CA PHE A 349 0.57 -1.37 15.97
C PHE A 349 1.08 -2.38 16.99
N PRO A 350 0.43 -3.55 17.14
CA PRO A 350 0.89 -4.51 18.12
C PRO A 350 2.38 -4.74 17.89
N GLU A 351 3.22 -4.43 18.90
CA GLU A 351 4.59 -4.94 18.96
C GLU A 351 4.45 -6.43 18.69
N ASP A 352 5.14 -6.94 17.66
CA ASP A 352 5.11 -8.35 17.27
C ASP A 352 5.31 -9.18 18.53
N GLY A 353 4.19 -9.69 19.08
CA GLY A 353 4.18 -10.17 20.45
C GLY A 353 5.15 -11.35 20.57
N GLU A 354 5.92 -11.39 21.66
CA GLU A 354 6.83 -12.51 21.90
C GLU A 354 6.12 -13.85 21.69
N PRO A 355 6.79 -14.84 21.04
CA PRO A 355 6.17 -16.07 20.60
C PRO A 355 5.55 -16.81 21.79
N ARG A 356 4.22 -16.71 21.90
CA ARG A 356 3.46 -17.54 22.83
C ARG A 356 3.51 -18.97 22.29
N HIS A 357 4.42 -19.76 22.83
CA HIS A 357 4.37 -21.21 22.77
C HIS A 357 3.04 -21.66 23.36
N VAL A 358 2.08 -21.99 22.50
CA VAL A 358 0.91 -22.76 22.92
C VAL A 358 1.21 -24.22 22.62
N GLY A 359 1.92 -24.86 23.55
CA GLY A 359 2.01 -26.31 23.62
C GLY A 359 0.74 -26.88 24.25
N GLY A 360 0.17 -27.91 23.63
CA GLY A 360 -0.97 -28.68 24.12
C GLY A 360 -1.49 -29.65 23.08
#